data_AF-A0ABD1SZ47-F1
#
_entry.id   AF-A0ABD1SZ47-F1
#
_cell.length_a   1.000
_cell.length_b   1.000
_cell.length_c   1.000
_cell.angle_alpha   90.00
_cell.angle_beta   90.00
_cell.angle_gamma   90.00
#
_symmetry.space_group_name_H-M   'P 1'
#
loop_
_entity.id
_entity.type
_entity.pdbx_description
1 polymer ?
#
loop_
_entity_poly.entity_id
_entity_poly.type
_entity_poly.pdbx_seq_one_letter_code
_entity_poly.pdbx_strand_id
1 'polypeptide(L)'
;MLLLGFTCLHANCQTHGIEYEAVKLEDRAAWKLVRSKRLKIDYLQSMINRAKNAMSIEDIDSRITNMEHVMQHETLPLNEEKQFICEIKQLKQLCEQLSSNMGSQDQIQQALNQREEVEERLKKHTINRLRQRASLPVAIENYIFFVYRELRKMGNMKTNPKMSEICVLMKIATVSRN
;
A
#
# COMPACT_ATOMS: atom_id res chain seq x y z
N MET A 1 25.34 37.72 43.11
CA MET A 1 25.31 36.32 42.63
C MET A 1 23.96 35.63 42.83
N LEU A 2 23.30 35.74 43.99
CA LEU A 2 22.02 35.03 44.26
C LEU A 2 20.85 35.42 43.31
N LEU A 3 20.73 36.69 42.91
CA LEU A 3 19.70 37.13 41.95
C LEU A 3 19.86 36.51 40.56
N LEU A 4 21.09 36.33 40.08
CA LEU A 4 21.39 35.75 38.76
C LEU A 4 21.10 34.24 38.73
N GLY A 5 21.33 33.54 39.85
CA GLY A 5 20.99 32.12 39.98
C GLY A 5 19.48 31.88 39.97
N PHE A 6 18.70 32.75 40.63
CA PHE A 6 17.24 32.63 40.68
C PHE A 6 16.58 32.90 39.32
N THR A 7 17.04 33.92 38.58
CA THR A 7 16.51 34.22 37.25
C THR A 7 16.86 33.14 36.21
N CYS A 8 18.05 32.53 36.31
CA CYS A 8 18.44 31.41 35.46
C CYS A 8 17.59 30.16 35.73
N LEU A 9 17.36 29.81 37.00
CA LEU A 9 16.51 28.68 37.38
C LEU A 9 15.06 28.88 36.89
N HIS A 10 14.53 30.11 37.03
CA HIS A 10 13.20 30.45 36.56
C HIS A 10 13.04 30.30 35.04
N ALA A 11 14.01 30.79 34.26
CA ALA A 11 14.01 30.66 32.80
C ALA A 11 14.12 29.19 32.35
N ASN A 12 14.90 28.38 33.07
CA ASN A 12 15.06 26.95 32.74
C ASN A 12 13.77 26.16 33.04
N CYS A 13 13.11 26.44 34.16
CA CYS A 13 11.80 25.85 34.48
C CYS A 13 10.72 26.24 33.45
N GLN A 14 10.72 27.49 32.98
CA GLN A 14 9.76 27.95 31.96
C GLN A 14 9.99 27.28 30.60
N THR A 15 11.23 27.15 30.16
CA THR A 15 11.58 26.52 28.88
C THR A 15 11.23 25.04 28.87
N HIS A 16 11.56 24.29 29.94
CA HIS A 16 11.16 22.88 30.07
C HIS A 16 9.63 22.71 30.10
N GLY A 17 8.91 23.64 30.72
CA GLY A 17 7.44 23.64 30.71
C GLY A 17 6.85 23.83 29.31
N ILE A 18 7.44 24.72 28.50
CA ILE A 18 7.01 24.97 27.12
C ILE A 18 7.32 23.76 26.22
N GLU A 19 8.52 23.19 26.33
CA GLU A 19 8.91 21.99 25.56
C GLU A 19 8.03 20.79 25.90
N TYR A 20 7.72 20.58 27.18
CA TYR A 20 6.82 19.52 27.62
C TYR A 20 5.42 19.67 27.02
N GLU A 21 4.83 20.87 27.07
CA GLU A 21 3.51 21.09 26.47
C GLU A 21 3.54 21.00 24.94
N ALA A 22 4.64 21.39 24.29
CA ALA A 22 4.81 21.22 22.84
C ALA A 22 4.83 19.73 22.45
N VAL A 23 5.64 18.91 23.13
CA VAL A 23 5.71 17.45 22.89
C VAL A 23 4.36 16.79 23.16
N LYS A 24 3.64 17.20 24.20
CA LYS A 24 2.30 16.68 24.53
C LYS A 24 1.25 17.05 23.48
N LEU A 25 1.36 18.23 22.86
CA LEU A 25 0.49 18.63 21.74
C LEU A 25 0.80 17.80 20.49
N GLU A 26 2.08 17.56 20.20
CA GLU A 26 2.53 16.72 19.10
C GLU A 26 2.08 15.26 19.28
N ASP A 27 2.26 14.69 20.47
CA ASP A 27 1.77 13.36 20.82
C ASP A 27 0.26 13.27 20.59
N ARG A 28 -0.53 14.22 21.11
CA ARG A 28 -1.99 14.27 20.87
C ARG A 28 -2.33 14.34 19.38
N ALA A 29 -1.58 15.10 18.58
CA ALA A 29 -1.78 15.18 17.14
C ALA A 29 -1.48 13.84 16.46
N ALA A 30 -0.39 13.17 16.85
CA ALA A 30 -0.02 11.83 16.37
C ALA A 30 -1.11 10.80 16.72
N TRP A 31 -1.62 10.80 17.95
CA TRP A 31 -2.73 9.93 18.37
C TRP A 31 -4.00 10.17 17.54
N LYS A 32 -4.38 11.42 17.28
CA LYS A 32 -5.52 11.74 16.42
C LYS A 32 -5.33 11.21 15.01
N LEU A 33 -4.12 11.34 14.45
CA LEU A 33 -3.79 10.82 13.13
C LEU A 33 -3.89 9.29 13.09
N VAL A 34 -3.33 8.60 14.09
CA VAL A 34 -3.41 7.13 14.20
C VAL A 34 -4.87 6.67 14.32
N ARG A 35 -5.67 7.33 15.15
CA ARG A 35 -7.10 7.04 15.31
C ARG A 35 -7.85 7.22 13.99
N SER A 36 -7.62 8.31 13.28
CA SER A 36 -8.22 8.56 11.97
C SER A 36 -7.85 7.47 10.95
N LYS A 37 -6.58 7.07 10.90
CA LYS A 37 -6.13 5.98 10.03
C LYS A 37 -6.77 4.64 10.41
N ARG A 38 -6.89 4.32 11.70
CA ARG A 38 -7.54 3.09 12.17
C ARG A 38 -9.00 3.04 11.74
N LEU A 39 -9.76 4.12 11.91
CA LEU A 39 -11.14 4.22 11.43
C LEU A 39 -11.25 3.98 9.92
N LYS A 40 -10.31 4.51 9.14
CA LYS A 40 -10.27 4.27 7.70
C LYS A 40 -9.96 2.82 7.36
N ILE A 41 -9.06 2.17 8.09
CA ILE A 41 -8.77 0.74 7.93
C ILE A 41 -10.01 -0.08 8.24
N ASP A 42 -10.68 0.18 9.36
CA ASP A 42 -11.89 -0.54 9.78
C ASP A 42 -13.02 -0.40 8.73
N TYR A 43 -13.17 0.81 8.16
CA TYR A 43 -14.08 1.08 7.06
C TYR A 43 -13.74 0.27 5.80
N LEU A 44 -12.48 0.29 5.37
CA LEU A 44 -12.02 -0.49 4.20
C LEU A 44 -12.19 -2.00 4.43
N GLN A 45 -11.95 -2.50 5.65
CA GLN A 45 -12.14 -3.89 6.02
C GLN A 45 -13.62 -4.30 5.87
N SER A 46 -14.54 -3.45 6.32
CA SER A 46 -15.99 -3.65 6.16
C SER A 46 -16.40 -3.72 4.69
N MET A 47 -15.86 -2.82 3.86
CA MET A 47 -16.11 -2.82 2.42
C MET A 47 -15.59 -4.08 1.73
N ILE A 48 -14.41 -4.56 2.10
CA ILE A 48 -13.83 -5.80 1.57
C ILE A 48 -14.72 -6.99 1.94
N ASN A 49 -15.20 -7.07 3.17
CA ASN A 49 -16.09 -8.15 3.60
C ASN A 49 -17.40 -8.14 2.82
N ARG A 50 -18.00 -6.95 2.61
CA ARG A 50 -19.17 -6.80 1.76
C ARG A 50 -18.88 -7.26 0.32
N ALA A 51 -17.81 -6.80 -0.31
CA ALA A 51 -17.46 -7.21 -1.67
C ALA A 51 -17.27 -8.74 -1.80
N LYS A 52 -16.63 -9.38 -0.80
CA LYS A 52 -16.47 -10.84 -0.77
C LYS A 52 -17.80 -11.58 -0.67
N ASN A 53 -18.71 -11.11 0.17
CA ASN A 53 -20.05 -11.70 0.27
C ASN A 53 -20.82 -11.56 -1.04
N ALA A 54 -20.61 -10.46 -1.80
CA ALA A 54 -21.31 -10.20 -3.07
C ALA A 54 -20.95 -11.26 -4.10
N MET A 55 -19.63 -11.47 -4.27
CA MET A 55 -19.10 -12.48 -5.18
C MET A 55 -19.54 -13.88 -4.75
N SER A 56 -19.52 -14.17 -3.44
CA SER A 56 -19.97 -15.46 -2.93
C SER A 56 -21.48 -15.69 -3.17
N ILE A 57 -22.31 -14.65 -3.10
CA ILE A 57 -23.74 -14.75 -3.39
C ILE A 57 -23.94 -15.03 -4.88
N GLU A 58 -23.25 -14.32 -5.77
CA GLU A 58 -23.30 -14.55 -7.22
C GLU A 58 -22.88 -15.99 -7.58
N ASP A 59 -21.81 -16.50 -6.97
CA ASP A 59 -21.36 -17.88 -7.14
C ASP A 59 -22.44 -18.88 -6.66
N ILE A 60 -23.07 -18.62 -5.51
CA ILE A 60 -24.15 -19.46 -4.96
C ILE A 60 -25.38 -19.45 -5.88
N ASP A 61 -25.78 -18.28 -6.37
CA ASP A 61 -26.95 -18.12 -7.24
C ASP A 61 -26.75 -18.83 -8.59
N SER A 62 -25.53 -18.77 -9.14
CA SER A 62 -25.17 -19.51 -10.35
C SER A 62 -25.29 -21.02 -10.15
N ARG A 63 -24.84 -21.53 -8.99
CA ARG A 63 -24.95 -22.95 -8.63
C ARG A 63 -26.41 -23.37 -8.45
N ILE A 64 -27.22 -22.56 -7.76
CA ILE A 64 -28.66 -22.81 -7.59
C ILE A 64 -29.33 -22.90 -8.97
N THR A 65 -29.07 -21.93 -9.84
CA THR A 65 -29.68 -21.88 -11.18
C THR A 65 -29.28 -23.10 -12.02
N ASN A 66 -28.03 -23.52 -11.94
CA ASN A 66 -27.57 -24.73 -12.62
C ASN A 66 -28.27 -25.99 -12.08
N MET A 67 -28.37 -26.15 -10.76
CA MET A 67 -29.06 -27.30 -10.15
C MET A 67 -30.56 -27.30 -10.50
N GLU A 68 -31.22 -26.14 -10.47
CA GLU A 68 -32.62 -26.00 -10.87
C GLU A 68 -32.81 -26.34 -12.37
N HIS A 69 -31.91 -25.90 -13.24
CA HIS A 69 -31.93 -26.24 -14.67
C HIS A 69 -31.79 -27.75 -14.89
N VAL A 70 -30.81 -28.40 -14.25
CA VAL A 70 -30.60 -29.85 -14.35
C VAL A 70 -31.85 -30.59 -13.87
N MET A 71 -32.44 -30.19 -12.74
CA MET A 71 -33.69 -30.81 -12.26
C MET A 71 -34.88 -30.63 -13.22
N GLN A 72 -34.97 -29.50 -13.92
CA GLN A 72 -36.11 -29.19 -14.80
C GLN A 72 -35.98 -29.79 -16.20
N HIS A 73 -34.75 -29.99 -16.68
CA HIS A 73 -34.50 -30.29 -18.09
C HIS A 73 -33.71 -31.58 -18.32
N GLU A 74 -33.18 -32.20 -17.27
CA GLU A 74 -32.48 -33.49 -17.35
C GLU A 74 -33.23 -34.57 -16.58
N THR A 75 -33.10 -35.83 -17.00
CA THR A 75 -33.69 -36.96 -16.29
C THR A 75 -32.71 -37.44 -15.23
N LEU A 76 -33.07 -37.22 -13.96
CA LEU A 76 -32.28 -37.63 -12.81
C LEU A 76 -32.92 -38.84 -12.11
N PRO A 77 -32.13 -39.71 -11.47
CA PRO A 77 -32.66 -40.69 -10.53
C PRO A 77 -33.19 -39.98 -9.27
N LEU A 78 -34.22 -40.55 -8.65
CA LEU A 78 -34.96 -39.95 -7.52
C LEU A 78 -34.07 -39.60 -6.30
N ASN A 79 -32.96 -40.31 -6.12
CA ASN A 79 -31.99 -40.04 -5.05
C ASN A 79 -31.24 -38.73 -5.28
N GLU A 80 -30.78 -38.47 -6.51
CA GLU A 80 -30.07 -37.26 -6.89
C GLU A 80 -31.00 -36.05 -6.86
N GLU A 81 -32.23 -36.21 -7.33
CA GLU A 81 -33.25 -35.15 -7.27
C GLU A 81 -33.53 -34.73 -5.81
N LYS A 82 -33.70 -35.68 -4.90
CA LYS A 82 -33.86 -35.40 -3.46
C LYS A 82 -32.66 -34.69 -2.86
N GLN A 83 -31.45 -35.09 -3.27
CA GLN A 83 -30.22 -34.43 -2.81
C GLN A 83 -30.17 -32.98 -3.30
N PHE A 84 -30.49 -32.72 -4.57
CA PHE A 84 -30.53 -31.37 -5.12
C PHE A 84 -31.56 -30.48 -4.43
N ILE A 85 -32.74 -30.99 -4.09
CA ILE A 85 -33.74 -30.24 -3.30
C ILE A 85 -33.16 -29.82 -1.95
N CYS A 86 -32.48 -30.72 -1.25
CA CYS A 86 -31.84 -30.42 0.03
C CYS A 86 -30.71 -29.39 -0.11
N GLU A 87 -29.84 -29.56 -1.11
CA GLU A 87 -28.72 -28.64 -1.37
C GLU A 87 -29.20 -27.25 -1.77
N ILE A 88 -30.17 -27.13 -2.68
CA ILE A 88 -30.78 -25.85 -3.08
C ILE A 88 -31.34 -25.13 -1.85
N LYS A 89 -32.01 -25.84 -0.94
CA LYS A 89 -32.55 -25.25 0.29
C LYS A 89 -31.44 -24.70 1.20
N GLN A 90 -30.35 -25.45 1.37
CA GLN A 90 -29.21 -25.00 2.17
C GLN A 90 -28.51 -23.80 1.54
N LEU A 91 -28.34 -23.81 0.21
CA LEU A 91 -27.72 -22.71 -0.53
C LEU A 91 -28.55 -21.43 -0.47
N LYS A 92 -29.89 -21.52 -0.59
CA LYS A 92 -30.79 -20.38 -0.40
C LYS A 92 -30.69 -19.79 1.01
N GLN A 93 -30.67 -20.65 2.03
CA GLN A 93 -30.48 -20.20 3.42
C GLN A 93 -29.12 -19.52 3.64
N LEU A 94 -28.05 -20.03 3.03
CA LEU A 94 -26.73 -19.42 3.08
C LEU A 94 -26.72 -18.04 2.40
N CYS A 95 -27.39 -17.92 1.25
CA CYS A 95 -27.53 -16.65 0.53
C CYS A 95 -28.25 -15.59 1.39
N GLU A 96 -29.36 -15.96 2.05
CA GLU A 96 -30.07 -15.08 2.99
C GLU A 96 -29.19 -14.62 4.15
N GLN A 97 -28.39 -15.53 4.72
CA GLN A 97 -27.45 -15.19 5.80
C GLN A 97 -26.37 -14.20 5.33
N LEU A 98 -25.77 -14.43 4.16
CA LEU A 98 -24.76 -13.53 3.60
C LEU A 98 -25.34 -12.17 3.23
N SER A 99 -26.56 -12.14 2.70
CA SER A 99 -27.31 -10.94 2.33
C SER A 99 -27.71 -10.12 3.54
N SER A 100 -28.15 -10.75 4.64
CA SER A 100 -28.45 -10.05 5.90
C SER A 100 -27.25 -9.29 6.47
N ASN A 101 -26.04 -9.74 6.16
CA ASN A 101 -24.79 -9.13 6.59
C ASN A 101 -24.25 -8.11 5.55
N MET A 102 -24.90 -8.01 4.38
CA MET A 102 -24.64 -6.98 3.38
C MET A 102 -25.50 -5.75 3.68
N GLY A 103 -24.84 -4.61 3.92
CA GLY A 103 -25.52 -3.31 3.78
C GLY A 103 -26.05 -3.13 2.34
N SER A 104 -26.87 -2.11 2.09
CA SER A 104 -27.54 -1.93 0.79
C SER A 104 -26.60 -2.02 -0.43
N GLN A 105 -27.10 -2.58 -1.54
CA GLN A 105 -26.35 -2.82 -2.79
C GLN A 105 -25.63 -1.58 -3.33
N ASP A 106 -26.23 -0.38 -3.17
CA ASP A 106 -25.59 0.89 -3.52
C ASP A 106 -24.31 1.17 -2.72
N GLN A 107 -24.28 0.81 -1.44
CA GLN A 107 -23.08 0.96 -0.61
C GLN A 107 -21.98 -0.01 -1.03
N ILE A 108 -22.34 -1.14 -1.64
CA ILE A 108 -21.39 -2.15 -2.13
C ILE A 108 -20.79 -1.71 -3.45
N GLN A 109 -21.61 -1.22 -4.38
CA GLN A 109 -21.12 -0.68 -5.65
C GLN A 109 -20.25 0.55 -5.45
N GLN A 110 -20.68 1.47 -4.58
CA GLN A 110 -19.87 2.61 -4.18
C GLN A 110 -18.54 2.14 -3.58
N ALA A 111 -18.56 1.03 -2.83
CA ALA A 111 -17.37 0.51 -2.22
C ALA A 111 -16.36 -0.13 -3.18
N LEU A 112 -16.86 -0.88 -4.17
CA LEU A 112 -16.04 -1.44 -5.24
C LEU A 112 -15.38 -0.33 -6.07
N ASN A 113 -16.14 0.69 -6.45
CA ASN A 113 -15.63 1.82 -7.22
C ASN A 113 -14.54 2.60 -6.47
N GLN A 114 -14.73 2.83 -5.17
CA GLN A 114 -13.71 3.49 -4.32
C GLN A 114 -12.45 2.62 -4.16
N ARG A 115 -12.61 1.29 -4.04
CA ARG A 115 -11.48 0.36 -3.96
C ARG A 115 -10.64 0.43 -5.24
N GLU A 116 -11.27 0.39 -6.39
CA GLU A 116 -10.61 0.45 -7.71
C GLU A 116 -9.85 1.76 -7.89
N GLU A 117 -10.46 2.90 -7.50
CA GLU A 117 -9.78 4.21 -7.53
C GLU A 117 -8.52 4.22 -6.63
N VAL A 118 -8.61 3.67 -5.41
CA VAL A 118 -7.48 3.60 -4.49
C VAL A 118 -6.39 2.67 -5.00
N GLU A 119 -6.76 1.53 -5.58
CA GLU A 119 -5.82 0.57 -6.17
C GLU A 119 -5.05 1.19 -7.33
N GLU A 120 -5.75 1.88 -8.24
CA GLU A 120 -5.14 2.60 -9.36
C GLU A 120 -4.18 3.70 -8.89
N ARG A 121 -4.57 4.46 -7.85
CA ARG A 121 -3.67 5.46 -7.24
C ARG A 121 -2.43 4.82 -6.62
N LEU A 122 -2.56 3.66 -5.99
CA LEU A 122 -1.45 2.93 -5.39
C LEU A 122 -0.51 2.36 -6.45
N LYS A 123 -1.05 1.81 -7.54
CA LYS A 123 -0.28 1.34 -8.70
C LYS A 123 0.54 2.49 -9.30
N LYS A 124 -0.10 3.63 -9.59
CA LYS A 124 0.57 4.83 -10.09
C LYS A 124 1.68 5.31 -9.16
N HIS A 125 1.43 5.35 -7.85
CA HIS A 125 2.44 5.75 -6.87
C HIS A 125 3.63 4.77 -6.84
N THR A 126 3.37 3.47 -6.90
CA THR A 126 4.40 2.42 -6.90
C THR A 126 5.24 2.49 -8.18
N ILE A 127 4.61 2.59 -9.35
CA ILE A 127 5.28 2.76 -10.65
C ILE A 127 6.15 4.01 -10.63
N ASN A 128 5.65 5.13 -10.10
CA ASN A 128 6.43 6.37 -9.99
C ASN A 128 7.66 6.21 -9.09
N ARG A 129 7.55 5.51 -7.95
CA ARG A 129 8.72 5.21 -7.10
C ARG A 129 9.73 4.31 -7.80
N LEU A 130 9.27 3.30 -8.53
CA LEU A 130 10.15 2.44 -9.33
C LEU A 130 10.87 3.22 -10.42
N ARG A 131 10.16 4.12 -11.11
CA ARG A 131 10.73 5.02 -12.13
C ARG A 131 11.79 5.96 -11.53
N GLN A 132 11.53 6.55 -10.37
CA GLN A 132 12.51 7.39 -9.67
C GLN A 132 13.76 6.59 -9.29
N ARG A 133 13.60 5.36 -8.77
CA ARG A 133 14.73 4.47 -8.48
C ARG A 133 15.53 4.10 -9.73
N ALA A 134 14.86 3.87 -10.85
CA ALA A 134 15.52 3.58 -12.14
C ALA A 134 16.23 4.80 -12.74
N SER A 135 15.79 6.03 -12.42
CA SER A 135 16.43 7.27 -12.88
C SER A 135 17.71 7.62 -12.12
N LEU A 136 17.90 7.12 -10.89
CA LEU A 136 19.08 7.42 -10.07
C LEU A 136 20.39 6.90 -10.70
N PRO A 137 20.49 5.64 -11.15
CA PRO A 137 21.68 5.13 -11.82
C PRO A 137 22.06 5.92 -13.09
N VAL A 138 21.07 6.28 -13.90
CA VAL A 138 21.28 7.04 -15.16
C VAL A 138 21.78 8.45 -14.87
N ALA A 139 21.23 9.12 -13.84
CA ALA A 139 21.70 10.44 -13.41
C ALA A 139 23.13 10.40 -12.87
N ILE A 140 23.47 9.35 -12.10
CA ILE A 140 24.83 9.13 -11.59
C ILE A 140 25.81 8.85 -12.74
N GLU A 141 25.45 7.99 -13.70
CA GLU A 141 26.28 7.67 -14.87
C GLU A 141 26.53 8.92 -15.73
N ASN A 142 25.51 9.74 -15.96
CA ASN A 142 25.64 11.01 -16.68
C ASN A 142 26.53 12.03 -15.94
N TYR A 143 26.39 12.13 -14.61
CA TYR A 143 27.22 13.01 -13.79
C TYR A 143 28.69 12.57 -13.81
N ILE A 144 28.95 11.27 -13.65
CA ILE A 144 30.29 10.68 -13.75
C ILE A 144 30.89 10.98 -15.13
N PHE A 145 30.14 10.74 -16.21
CA PHE A 145 30.59 11.03 -17.57
C PHE A 145 30.91 12.51 -17.79
N PHE A 146 30.09 13.41 -17.25
CA PHE A 146 30.31 14.84 -17.30
C PHE A 146 31.61 15.26 -16.58
N VAL A 147 31.81 14.77 -15.35
CA VAL A 147 33.02 15.05 -14.56
C VAL A 147 34.27 14.55 -15.31
N TYR A 148 34.24 13.36 -15.89
CA TYR A 148 35.35 12.85 -16.68
C TYR A 148 35.61 13.65 -17.95
N ARG A 149 34.56 14.13 -18.63
CA ARG A 149 34.70 14.99 -19.81
C ARG A 149 35.39 16.30 -19.47
N GLU A 150 35.03 16.94 -18.36
CA GLU A 150 35.67 18.17 -17.89
C GLU A 150 37.10 17.92 -17.41
N LEU A 151 37.36 16.84 -16.66
CA LEU A 151 38.73 16.46 -16.26
C LEU A 151 39.63 16.16 -17.46
N ARG A 152 39.10 15.59 -18.55
CA ARG A 152 39.85 15.35 -19.80
C ARG A 152 40.17 16.66 -20.53
N LYS A 153 39.28 17.65 -20.47
CA LYS A 153 39.54 19.00 -21.04
C LYS A 153 40.61 19.74 -20.24
N MET A 154 40.69 19.51 -18.93
CA MET A 154 41.72 20.08 -18.04
C MET A 154 43.08 19.37 -18.11
N GLY A 155 43.42 18.75 -19.25
CA GLY A 155 44.63 17.97 -19.41
C GLY A 155 45.93 18.76 -19.22
N ASN A 156 46.45 18.80 -17.99
CA ASN A 156 47.86 18.61 -17.68
C ASN A 156 48.08 18.52 -16.16
N MET A 157 48.27 17.31 -15.66
CA MET A 157 49.29 17.01 -14.63
C MET A 157 49.39 15.49 -14.45
N LYS A 158 50.44 14.92 -15.04
CA LYS A 158 51.01 13.66 -14.56
C LYS A 158 51.28 13.81 -13.05
N THR A 159 51.16 12.71 -12.31
CA THR A 159 51.52 12.51 -10.88
C THR A 159 50.44 12.75 -9.80
N ASN A 160 49.33 12.00 -9.83
CA ASN A 160 48.60 11.72 -8.58
C ASN A 160 48.22 10.22 -8.47
N PRO A 161 48.76 9.47 -7.50
CA PRO A 161 48.55 8.03 -7.37
C PRO A 161 47.08 7.62 -7.16
N LYS A 162 46.26 8.49 -6.53
CA LYS A 162 44.81 8.21 -6.33
C LYS A 162 44.01 8.16 -7.63
N MET A 163 44.49 8.81 -8.70
CA MET A 163 43.84 8.77 -10.02
C MET A 163 44.14 7.48 -10.79
N SER A 164 45.24 6.79 -10.47
CA SER A 164 45.55 5.50 -11.08
C SER A 164 44.61 4.39 -10.58
N GLU A 165 44.25 4.41 -9.30
CA GLU A 165 43.28 3.48 -8.71
C GLU A 165 41.88 3.66 -9.30
N ILE A 166 41.44 4.90 -9.52
CA ILE A 166 40.14 5.19 -10.15
C ILE A 166 40.11 4.68 -11.60
N CYS A 167 41.19 4.85 -12.36
CA CYS A 167 41.32 4.32 -13.72
C CYS A 167 41.32 2.78 -13.77
N VAL A 168 41.91 2.13 -12.77
CA VAL A 168 41.95 0.66 -12.64
C VAL A 168 40.57 0.12 -12.26
N LEU A 169 39.89 0.73 -11.29
CA LEU A 169 38.53 0.36 -10.90
C LEU A 169 37.53 0.51 -12.06
N MET A 170 37.73 1.51 -12.93
CA MET A 170 36.91 1.70 -14.12
C MET A 170 37.15 0.62 -15.18
N LYS A 171 38.39 0.20 -15.43
CA LYS A 171 38.67 -0.95 -16.33
C LYS A 171 38.01 -2.24 -15.85
N ILE A 172 37.99 -2.47 -14.54
CA ILE A 172 37.34 -3.65 -13.94
C ILE A 172 35.82 -3.58 -14.13
N ALA A 173 35.20 -2.40 -13.93
CA ALA A 173 33.76 -2.20 -14.10
C ALA A 173 33.28 -2.34 -15.56
N THR A 174 34.09 -1.95 -16.55
CA THR A 174 33.73 -2.07 -17.97
C THR A 174 33.90 -3.48 -18.52
N VAL A 175 34.89 -4.24 -18.02
CA VAL A 175 35.12 -5.64 -18.42
C VAL A 175 34.02 -6.56 -17.89
N SER A 176 33.40 -6.23 -16.75
CA SER A 176 32.28 -7.01 -16.19
C SER A 176 30.92 -6.79 -16.89
N ARG A 177 30.87 -5.97 -17.97
CA ARG A 177 29.69 -5.70 -18.81
C ARG A 177 29.71 -6.45 -20.17
N ASN A 178 30.76 -7.20 -20.48
CA ASN A 178 30.82 -8.13 -21.62
C ASN A 178 30.63 -9.57 -21.13
#